data_AF-A0A368H2A7-F1
#
_entry.id   AF-A0A368H2A7-F1
#
_cell.length_a   1.000
_cell.length_b   1.000
_cell.length_c   1.000
_cell.angle_alpha   90.00
_cell.angle_beta   90.00
_cell.angle_gamma   90.00
#
_symmetry.space_group_name_H-M   'P 1'
#
loop_
_entity.id
_entity.type
_entity.pdbx_description
1 polymer ?
#
loop_
_entity_poly.entity_id
_entity_poly.type
_entity_poly.pdbx_seq_one_letter_code
_entity_poly.pdbx_strand_id
1 'polypeptide(L)'
;MERLQTVAHHVNALYYPLNIRITLVWVDIWKDGDKFEVATSGDRTLNRFLIYRKEIIKAHPNDNAHMLTDIRFEANVVGKAFKGTMCSYDYSGGVDVDHSGNAAVVAATVAHEMGHNFGMEHDVDYGTTCSCPGSHCIMSPST
;
A
#
# COMPACT_ATOMS: atom_id res chain seq x y z
N MET A 1 -9.97 11.49 -9.16
CA MET A 1 -10.55 11.22 -7.82
C MET A 1 -11.24 9.86 -7.79
N GLU A 2 -12.12 9.56 -8.76
CA GLU A 2 -12.84 8.28 -8.86
C GLU A 2 -11.93 7.05 -8.74
N ARG A 3 -10.81 7.01 -9.48
CA ARG A 3 -9.80 5.93 -9.42
C ARG A 3 -9.39 5.57 -7.98
N LEU A 4 -9.08 6.57 -7.15
CA LEU A 4 -8.61 6.36 -5.77
C LEU A 4 -9.73 5.87 -4.84
N GLN A 5 -10.95 6.36 -5.06
CA GLN A 5 -12.12 5.89 -4.32
C GLN A 5 -12.43 4.43 -4.65
N THR A 6 -12.32 4.04 -5.92
CA THR A 6 -12.51 2.65 -6.35
C THR A 6 -11.43 1.73 -5.76
N VAL A 7 -10.16 2.16 -5.72
CA VAL A 7 -9.09 1.41 -5.04
C VAL A 7 -9.44 1.20 -3.57
N ALA A 8 -9.73 2.29 -2.85
CA ALA A 8 -10.03 2.21 -1.41
C ALA A 8 -11.26 1.33 -1.12
N HIS A 9 -12.27 1.35 -1.99
CA HIS A 9 -13.43 0.48 -1.89
C HIS A 9 -13.05 -1.00 -2.00
N HIS A 10 -12.21 -1.36 -2.97
CA HIS A 10 -11.71 -2.73 -3.11
C HIS A 10 -10.82 -3.16 -1.94
N VAL A 11 -9.92 -2.27 -1.48
CA VAL A 11 -9.09 -2.53 -0.29
C VAL A 11 -9.98 -2.82 0.92
N ASN A 12 -11.03 -2.02 1.15
CA ASN A 12 -11.98 -2.28 2.23
C ASN A 12 -12.68 -3.64 2.09
N ALA A 13 -13.07 -4.04 0.88
CA ALA A 13 -13.66 -5.35 0.64
C ALA A 13 -12.68 -6.50 0.95
N LEU A 14 -11.38 -6.34 0.63
CA LEU A 14 -10.34 -7.33 0.91
C LEU A 14 -10.05 -7.48 2.41
N TYR A 15 -10.19 -6.41 3.19
CA TYR A 15 -9.98 -6.44 4.64
C TYR A 15 -11.22 -6.86 5.45
N TYR A 16 -12.41 -6.83 4.84
CA TYR A 16 -13.66 -7.20 5.52
C TYR A 16 -13.63 -8.58 6.19
N PRO A 17 -13.11 -9.67 5.56
CA PRO A 17 -13.01 -10.98 6.19
C PRO A 17 -12.09 -11.02 7.42
N LEU A 18 -11.18 -10.05 7.56
CA LEU A 18 -10.27 -9.91 8.70
C LEU A 18 -10.87 -9.06 9.83
N ASN A 19 -12.16 -8.70 9.72
CA ASN A 19 -12.85 -7.80 10.65
C ASN A 19 -12.17 -6.42 10.75
N ILE A 20 -11.58 -5.95 9.64
CA ILE A 20 -10.95 -4.64 9.53
C ILE A 20 -11.76 -3.82 8.51
N ARG A 21 -12.11 -2.59 8.88
CA ARG A 21 -12.79 -1.64 7.99
C ARG A 21 -11.81 -0.57 7.55
N ILE A 22 -11.62 -0.43 6.25
CA ILE A 22 -10.79 0.61 5.66
C ILE A 22 -11.68 1.75 5.20
N THR A 23 -11.38 2.97 5.65
CA THR A 23 -12.12 4.18 5.27
C THR A 23 -11.15 5.19 4.69
N LEU A 24 -11.41 5.65 3.46
CA LEU A 24 -10.65 6.72 2.84
C LEU A 24 -11.04 8.06 3.48
N VAL A 25 -10.16 8.62 4.31
CA VAL A 25 -10.42 9.87 5.03
C VAL A 25 -9.89 11.11 4.30
N TRP A 26 -8.87 10.94 3.46
CA TRP A 26 -8.23 12.05 2.75
C TRP A 26 -7.51 11.56 1.49
N VAL A 27 -7.41 12.46 0.51
CA VAL A 27 -6.70 12.25 -0.76
C VAL A 27 -5.94 13.53 -1.09
N ASP A 28 -4.69 13.38 -1.47
CA ASP A 28 -3.89 14.44 -2.09
C ASP A 28 -3.55 14.06 -3.53
N ILE A 29 -3.57 15.05 -4.42
CA ILE A 29 -3.16 14.89 -5.81
C ILE A 29 -2.15 15.99 -6.11
N TRP A 30 -0.90 15.60 -6.36
CA TRP A 30 0.21 16.52 -6.60
C TRP A 30 0.19 17.10 -8.02
N LYS A 31 -0.73 18.02 -8.27
CA LYS A 31 -0.90 18.66 -9.58
C LYS A 31 0.23 19.63 -9.94
N ASP A 32 0.86 20.22 -8.93
CA ASP A 32 1.91 21.23 -9.09
C ASP A 32 3.32 20.61 -9.11
N GLY A 33 3.41 19.29 -9.28
CA GLY A 33 4.66 18.52 -9.23
C GLY A 33 4.85 17.76 -7.92
N ASP A 34 5.78 16.80 -7.96
CA ASP A 34 6.05 15.89 -6.85
C ASP A 34 6.54 16.62 -5.61
N LYS A 35 6.06 16.20 -4.43
CA LYS A 35 6.46 16.80 -3.14
C LYS A 35 7.86 16.38 -2.70
N PHE A 36 8.38 15.33 -3.31
CA PHE A 36 9.74 14.83 -3.15
C PHE A 36 10.12 14.03 -4.40
N GLU A 37 11.40 13.73 -4.57
CA GLU A 37 11.86 12.91 -5.69
C GLU A 37 11.35 11.46 -5.58
N VAL A 38 10.51 11.05 -6.53
CA VAL A 38 10.01 9.67 -6.67
C VAL A 38 11.05 8.85 -7.45
N ALA A 39 11.83 8.02 -6.74
CA ALA A 39 12.90 7.22 -7.33
C ALA A 39 12.40 5.87 -7.86
N THR A 40 13.19 5.25 -8.75
CA THR A 40 13.01 3.85 -9.20
C THR A 40 13.30 2.82 -8.11
N SER A 41 13.93 3.22 -7.01
CA SER A 41 14.11 2.35 -5.85
C SER A 41 12.91 2.50 -4.92
N GLY A 42 12.11 1.43 -4.80
CA GLY A 42 10.94 1.41 -3.92
C GLY A 42 11.29 1.76 -2.46
N ASP A 43 12.43 1.29 -1.94
CA ASP A 43 12.86 1.60 -0.57
C ASP A 43 13.20 3.09 -0.39
N ARG A 44 13.87 3.72 -1.37
CA ARG A 44 14.15 5.17 -1.30
C ARG A 44 12.86 5.99 -1.37
N THR A 45 11.95 5.61 -2.25
CA THR A 45 10.65 6.29 -2.41
C THR A 45 9.78 6.14 -1.15
N LEU A 46 9.72 4.94 -0.57
CA LEU A 46 9.02 4.69 0.71
C LEU A 46 9.55 5.57 1.84
N ASN A 47 10.88 5.64 2.00
CA ASN A 47 11.48 6.46 3.05
C ASN A 47 11.14 7.96 2.87
N ARG A 48 11.20 8.48 1.64
CA ARG A 48 10.84 9.87 1.34
C ARG A 48 9.36 10.14 1.59
N PHE A 49 8.49 9.21 1.17
CA PHE A 49 7.05 9.30 1.41
C PHE A 49 6.71 9.35 2.90
N LEU A 50 7.32 8.50 3.71
CA LEU A 50 7.07 8.48 5.15
C LEU A 50 7.61 9.73 5.86
N ILE A 51 8.69 10.34 5.37
CA ILE A 51 9.13 11.67 5.83
C ILE A 51 8.07 12.71 5.49
N TYR A 52 7.59 12.75 4.25
CA TYR A 52 6.55 13.68 3.82
C TYR A 52 5.23 13.49 4.60
N ARG A 53 4.83 12.25 4.90
CA ARG A 53 3.64 11.95 5.73
C ARG A 53 3.69 12.69 7.07
N LYS A 54 4.86 12.78 7.71
CA LYS A 54 5.03 13.48 9.00
C LYS A 54 4.74 14.97 8.90
N GLU A 55 4.98 15.58 7.75
CA GLU A 55 4.72 16.99 7.51
C GLU A 55 3.22 17.27 7.42
N ILE A 56 2.44 16.31 6.90
CA ILE A 56 1.01 16.49 6.64
C ILE A 56 0.08 15.87 7.70
N ILE A 57 0.58 14.94 8.53
CA ILE A 57 -0.25 14.15 9.46
C ILE A 57 -1.01 15.01 10.48
N LYS A 58 -0.46 16.18 10.85
CA LYS A 58 -1.13 17.12 11.75
C LYS A 58 -2.34 17.80 11.10
N ALA A 59 -2.24 18.14 9.81
CA ALA A 59 -3.31 18.76 9.06
C ALA A 59 -4.37 17.73 8.62
N HIS A 60 -3.93 16.51 8.32
CA HIS A 60 -4.77 15.41 7.85
C HIS A 60 -4.54 14.15 8.68
N PRO A 61 -5.09 14.08 9.91
CA PRO A 61 -4.93 12.91 10.77
C PRO A 61 -5.39 11.62 10.09
N ASN A 62 -4.56 10.58 10.15
CA ASN A 62 -4.83 9.24 9.61
C ASN A 62 -4.00 8.17 10.34
N ASP A 63 -4.49 6.93 10.34
CA ASP A 63 -3.76 5.81 10.96
C ASP A 63 -2.63 5.29 10.07
N ASN A 64 -2.84 5.37 8.75
CA ASN A 64 -1.97 4.84 7.71
C ASN A 64 -2.17 5.61 6.40
N ALA A 65 -1.13 5.69 5.56
CA ALA A 65 -1.23 6.33 4.24
C ALA A 65 -0.49 5.54 3.16
N HIS A 66 -1.04 5.51 1.95
CA HIS A 66 -0.40 4.90 0.78
C HIS A 66 -0.25 5.95 -0.32
N MET A 67 0.91 5.95 -0.98
CA MET A 67 1.17 6.74 -2.18
C MET A 67 1.03 5.86 -3.41
N LEU A 68 0.29 6.32 -4.42
CA LEU A 68 0.26 5.71 -5.74
C LEU A 68 1.15 6.48 -6.72
N THR A 69 1.94 5.77 -7.52
CA THR A 69 2.85 6.35 -8.53
C THR A 69 2.77 5.60 -9.86
N ASP A 70 3.06 6.29 -10.97
CA ASP A 70 3.27 5.66 -12.29
C ASP A 70 4.74 5.27 -12.53
N ILE A 71 5.65 5.72 -11.66
CA ILE A 71 7.06 5.33 -11.69
C ILE A 71 7.19 3.85 -11.34
N ARG A 72 7.79 3.09 -12.27
CA ARG A 72 8.07 1.68 -12.06
C ARG A 72 9.31 1.51 -11.20
N PHE A 73 9.18 0.69 -10.15
CA PHE A 73 10.34 0.34 -9.35
C PHE A 73 11.19 -0.74 -10.01
N GLU A 74 12.47 -0.78 -9.62
CA GLU A 74 13.43 -1.79 -10.04
C GLU A 74 12.98 -3.20 -9.64
N ALA A 75 13.53 -4.22 -10.34
CA ALA A 75 13.24 -5.63 -10.10
C ALA A 75 11.74 -6.00 -10.13
N ASN A 76 10.93 -5.28 -10.92
CA ASN A 76 9.49 -5.49 -11.06
C ASN A 76 8.70 -5.37 -9.75
N VAL A 77 9.25 -4.67 -8.76
CA VAL A 77 8.53 -4.39 -7.51
C VAL A 77 7.36 -3.44 -7.81
N VAL A 78 6.17 -3.82 -7.37
CA VAL A 78 4.94 -3.01 -7.55
C VAL A 78 4.47 -2.34 -6.26
N GLY A 79 5.05 -2.67 -5.12
CA GLY A 79 4.71 -2.10 -3.82
C GLY A 79 5.84 -2.25 -2.81
N LYS A 80 5.88 -1.36 -1.81
CA LYS A 80 6.77 -1.45 -0.64
C LYS A 80 6.11 -0.87 0.60
N ALA A 81 6.22 -1.59 1.71
CA ALA A 81 5.84 -1.15 3.05
C ALA A 81 6.73 -1.77 4.13
N PHE A 82 6.78 -1.13 5.30
CA PHE A 82 7.40 -1.72 6.49
C PHE A 82 6.44 -2.66 7.21
N LYS A 83 6.99 -3.67 7.88
CA LYS A 83 6.21 -4.68 8.59
C LYS A 83 5.89 -4.27 10.02
N GLY A 84 4.64 -4.50 10.46
CA GLY A 84 4.20 -4.30 11.85
C GLY A 84 4.24 -2.83 12.29
N THR A 85 4.04 -1.92 11.33
CA THR A 85 4.18 -0.47 11.54
C THR A 85 2.85 0.28 11.53
N MET A 86 1.71 -0.41 11.46
CA MET A 86 0.39 0.20 11.55
C MET A 86 0.29 1.13 12.78
N CYS A 87 -0.28 2.31 12.58
CA CYS A 87 -0.36 3.41 13.56
C CYS A 87 0.96 4.02 14.02
N SER A 88 2.12 3.53 13.57
CA SER A 88 3.41 4.18 13.82
C SER A 88 3.42 5.60 13.23
N TYR A 89 3.88 6.56 14.04
CA TYR A 89 4.13 7.91 13.57
C TYR A 89 5.14 7.92 12.40
N ASP A 90 6.17 7.08 12.52
CA ASP A 90 7.30 7.09 11.60
C ASP A 90 7.10 6.23 10.35
N TYR A 91 6.37 5.12 10.47
CA TYR A 91 6.45 4.05 9.47
C TYR A 91 5.09 3.48 9.02
N SER A 92 3.96 4.06 9.44
CA SER A 92 2.62 3.59 9.03
C SER A 92 2.26 4.06 7.62
N GLY A 93 2.69 3.29 6.63
CA GLY A 93 2.31 3.51 5.23
C GLY A 93 3.07 2.63 4.24
N GLY A 94 2.73 2.83 2.96
CA GLY A 94 3.31 2.13 1.83
C GLY A 94 3.38 2.99 0.57
N VAL A 95 4.12 2.51 -0.42
CA VAL A 95 4.17 3.09 -1.77
C VAL A 95 3.82 2.00 -2.78
N ASP A 96 2.97 2.33 -3.74
CA ASP A 96 2.34 1.38 -4.65
C ASP A 96 2.38 1.92 -6.08
N VAL A 97 2.65 1.06 -7.05
CA VAL A 97 2.63 1.43 -8.47
C VAL A 97 1.20 1.28 -9.00
N ASP A 98 0.66 2.28 -9.71
CA ASP A 98 -0.64 2.18 -10.41
C ASP A 98 -0.47 1.38 -11.72
N HIS A 99 -0.06 0.12 -11.60
CA HIS A 99 0.47 -0.70 -12.69
C HIS A 99 -0.59 -1.30 -13.62
N SER A 100 -1.88 -1.09 -13.34
CA SER A 100 -2.99 -1.66 -14.10
C SER A 100 -4.18 -0.69 -14.20
N GLY A 101 -4.83 -0.69 -15.37
CA GLY A 101 -6.11 0.00 -15.57
C GLY A 101 -7.26 -0.63 -14.76
N ASN A 102 -7.10 -1.87 -14.28
CA ASN A 102 -8.07 -2.51 -13.39
C ASN A 102 -7.81 -2.12 -11.94
N ALA A 103 -8.76 -1.42 -11.34
CA ALA A 103 -8.64 -0.93 -9.98
C ALA A 103 -8.50 -1.99 -8.90
N ALA A 104 -9.11 -3.17 -9.10
CA ALA A 104 -9.01 -4.27 -8.16
C ALA A 104 -7.58 -4.83 -8.09
N VAL A 105 -6.83 -4.81 -9.19
CA VAL A 105 -5.45 -5.28 -9.25
C VAL A 105 -4.53 -4.37 -8.43
N VAL A 106 -4.68 -3.06 -8.59
CA VAL A 106 -3.89 -2.08 -7.82
C VAL A 106 -4.33 -2.07 -6.35
N ALA A 107 -5.62 -2.27 -6.06
CA ALA A 107 -6.10 -2.44 -4.71
C ALA A 107 -5.52 -3.70 -4.02
N ALA A 108 -5.29 -4.78 -4.77
CA ALA A 108 -4.62 -5.96 -4.21
C ALA A 108 -3.17 -5.65 -3.81
N THR A 109 -2.45 -4.83 -4.59
CA THR A 109 -1.11 -4.34 -4.22
C THR A 109 -1.16 -3.47 -2.96
N VAL A 110 -2.06 -2.47 -2.91
CA VAL A 110 -2.24 -1.64 -1.71
C VAL A 110 -2.58 -2.48 -0.48
N ALA A 111 -3.45 -3.49 -0.63
CA ALA A 111 -3.82 -4.39 0.45
C ALA A 111 -2.66 -5.30 0.89
N HIS A 112 -1.79 -5.71 -0.03
CA HIS A 112 -0.57 -6.46 0.28
C HIS A 112 0.38 -5.62 1.16
N GLU A 113 0.66 -4.39 0.72
CA GLU A 113 1.57 -3.49 1.45
C GLU A 113 0.97 -3.04 2.80
N MET A 114 -0.33 -2.79 2.85
CA MET A 114 -1.03 -2.53 4.11
C MET A 114 -1.02 -3.78 5.02
N GLY A 115 -1.02 -4.98 4.43
CA GLY A 115 -0.90 -6.26 5.14
C GLY A 115 0.43 -6.36 5.86
N HIS A 116 1.53 -5.97 5.20
CA HIS A 116 2.81 -5.78 5.87
C HIS A 116 2.70 -4.78 7.02
N ASN A 117 2.09 -3.60 6.84
CA ASN A 117 1.92 -2.67 7.97
C ASN A 117 1.15 -3.30 9.15
N PHE A 118 0.16 -4.16 8.90
CA PHE A 118 -0.53 -4.96 9.93
C PHE A 118 0.30 -6.12 10.52
N GLY A 119 1.50 -6.36 10.00
CA GLY A 119 2.43 -7.38 10.49
C GLY A 119 2.36 -8.72 9.76
N MET A 120 1.65 -8.79 8.63
CA MET A 120 1.58 -10.01 7.82
C MET A 120 2.91 -10.25 7.10
N GLU A 121 3.33 -11.51 7.08
CA GLU A 121 4.43 -11.98 6.26
C GLU A 121 3.89 -12.50 4.92
N HIS A 122 4.78 -12.70 3.96
CA HIS A 122 4.39 -13.40 2.74
C HIS A 122 3.89 -14.82 3.04
N ASP A 123 2.95 -15.30 2.24
CA ASP A 123 2.56 -16.69 2.21
C ASP A 123 3.75 -17.54 1.72
N VAL A 124 4.33 -18.32 2.63
CA VAL A 124 5.51 -19.15 2.40
C VAL A 124 5.24 -20.55 2.94
N ASP A 125 5.66 -21.57 2.20
CA ASP A 125 5.42 -22.96 2.60
C ASP A 125 6.51 -23.43 3.58
N TYR A 126 6.41 -22.99 4.85
CA TYR A 126 7.26 -23.49 5.95
C TYR A 126 6.64 -24.70 6.64
N GLY A 127 6.15 -25.69 5.88
CA GLY A 127 5.57 -26.93 6.41
C GLY A 127 4.09 -26.85 6.78
N THR A 128 3.46 -25.70 6.58
CA THR A 128 2.01 -25.51 6.53
C THR A 128 1.71 -24.72 5.28
N THR A 129 1.00 -25.34 4.34
CA THR A 129 0.63 -24.70 3.08
C THR A 129 -0.39 -23.60 3.36
N CYS A 130 0.04 -22.33 3.27
CA CYS A 130 -0.88 -21.20 3.21
C CYS A 130 -1.79 -21.38 2.00
N SER A 131 -3.10 -21.29 2.19
CA SER A 131 -4.07 -21.42 1.11
C SER A 131 -5.20 -20.43 1.28
N CYS A 132 -5.77 -20.03 0.14
CA CYS A 132 -6.97 -19.22 0.08
C CYS A 132 -7.86 -19.74 -1.06
N PRO A 133 -9.15 -19.36 -1.10
CA PRO A 133 -10.05 -19.79 -2.17
C PRO A 133 -9.69 -19.26 -3.57
N GLY A 134 -8.86 -18.22 -3.64
CA GLY A 134 -8.39 -17.64 -4.90
C GLY A 134 -7.18 -18.37 -5.50
N SER A 135 -6.86 -18.08 -6.75
CA SER A 135 -5.65 -18.62 -7.40
C SER A 135 -4.36 -18.08 -6.80
N HIS A 136 -4.40 -16.87 -6.24
CA HIS A 136 -3.33 -16.23 -5.48
C HIS A 136 -3.93 -15.53 -4.26
N CYS A 137 -3.24 -15.62 -3.14
CA CYS A 137 -3.62 -14.93 -1.92
C CYS A 137 -3.01 -13.53 -1.92
N ILE A 138 -3.60 -12.60 -1.17
CA ILE A 138 -3.11 -11.22 -1.14
C ILE A 138 -1.64 -11.18 -0.70
N MET A 139 -1.25 -11.97 0.29
CA MET A 139 0.13 -12.00 0.80
C MET A 139 1.04 -12.97 0.05
N SER A 140 0.64 -13.51 -1.11
CA SER A 140 1.56 -14.30 -1.93
C SER A 140 2.77 -13.47 -2.35
N PRO A 141 4.00 -14.03 -2.29
CA PRO A 141 5.20 -13.28 -2.65
C PRO A 141 5.16 -12.92 -4.14
N SER A 142 5.73 -11.76 -4.48
CA SER A 142 5.96 -11.39 -5.87
C SER A 142 6.97 -12.35 -6.50
N THR A 143 6.54 -13.15 -7.47
CA THR A 143 7.40 -14.01 -8.31
C THR A 143 7.86 -13.27 -9.56
#